data_AF-A0A350D1K6-F1
#
_entry.id   AF-A0A350D1K6-F1
#
_cell.length_a   1.000
_cell.length_b   1.000
_cell.length_c   1.000
_cell.angle_alpha   90.00
_cell.angle_beta   90.00
_cell.angle_gamma   90.00
#
_symmetry.space_group_name_H-M   'P 1'
#
loop_
_entity.id
_entity.type
_entity.pdbx_description
1 polymer ?
#
loop_
_entity_poly.entity_id
_entity_poly.type
_entity_poly.pdbx_seq_one_letter_code
_entity_poly.pdbx_strand_id
1 'polypeptide(L)'
;MEDLEKRQRILLFSIKGVAWLFDVFVVLTLATVGIFLMVWIVYEFYLVITGELPLERGGLSILGSVLILYAISELLSEEIKHIKGGTVSIKAFVGVALAAVIRKVLIISLSPEKVMELITLSVVLFALGLVYWIIHKVESSS
;
A
#
# COMPACT_ATOMS: atom_id res chain seq x y z
N MET A 1 -37.05 -27.85 -0.33
CA MET A 1 -36.55 -26.56 0.22
C MET A 1 -35.28 -26.78 1.07
N GLU A 2 -35.12 -27.91 1.75
CA GLU A 2 -33.90 -28.27 2.53
C GLU A 2 -32.57 -28.34 1.74
N ASP A 3 -32.58 -28.76 0.46
CA ASP A 3 -31.34 -28.87 -0.33
C ASP A 3 -30.69 -27.52 -0.66
N LEU A 4 -31.48 -26.44 -0.73
CA LEU A 4 -30.95 -25.11 -1.03
C LEU A 4 -30.27 -24.48 0.19
N GLU A 5 -30.82 -24.71 1.39
CA GLU A 5 -30.22 -24.25 2.65
C GLU A 5 -28.91 -24.96 2.99
N LYS A 6 -28.80 -26.27 2.69
CA LYS A 6 -27.54 -27.02 2.86
C LYS A 6 -26.44 -26.49 1.93
N ARG A 7 -26.76 -26.21 0.67
CA ARG A 7 -25.79 -25.65 -0.29
C ARG A 7 -25.34 -24.24 0.11
N GLN A 8 -26.25 -23.37 0.56
CA GLN A 8 -25.89 -22.04 1.05
C GLN A 8 -24.94 -22.11 2.26
N ARG A 9 -25.19 -23.02 3.21
CA ARG A 9 -24.36 -23.15 4.42
C ARG A 9 -22.94 -23.62 4.09
N ILE A 10 -22.79 -24.53 3.12
CA ILE A 10 -21.49 -25.02 2.65
C ILE A 10 -20.73 -23.93 1.88
N LEU A 11 -21.43 -23.16 1.03
CA LEU A 11 -20.81 -22.05 0.29
C LEU A 11 -20.32 -20.94 1.23
N LEU A 12 -21.11 -20.57 2.24
CA LEU A 12 -20.71 -19.56 3.22
C LEU A 12 -19.52 -20.00 4.08
N PHE A 13 -19.44 -21.30 4.41
CA PHE A 13 -18.32 -21.84 5.17
C PHE A 13 -17.02 -21.85 4.34
N SER A 14 -17.09 -22.26 3.07
CA SER A 14 -15.94 -22.19 2.15
C SER A 14 -15.47 -20.75 1.91
N ILE A 15 -16.39 -19.80 1.74
CA ILE A 15 -16.03 -18.38 1.52
C ILE A 15 -15.34 -17.80 2.75
N LYS A 16 -15.82 -18.09 3.97
CA LYS A 16 -15.18 -17.61 5.21
C LYS A 16 -13.78 -18.17 5.41
N GLY A 17 -13.58 -19.47 5.13
CA GLY A 17 -12.27 -20.10 5.25
C GLY A 17 -11.26 -19.55 4.24
N VAL A 18 -11.70 -19.32 3.00
CA VAL A 18 -10.86 -18.72 1.95
C VAL A 18 -10.52 -17.27 2.28
N ALA A 19 -11.49 -16.46 2.72
CA ALA A 19 -11.25 -15.06 3.11
C ALA A 19 -10.20 -14.96 4.22
N TRP A 20 -10.33 -15.75 5.30
CA TRP A 20 -9.35 -15.77 6.38
C TRP A 20 -7.94 -16.17 5.91
N LEU A 21 -7.83 -17.11 4.97
CA LEU A 21 -6.55 -17.53 4.42
C LEU A 21 -5.89 -16.41 3.58
N PHE A 22 -6.70 -15.65 2.83
CA PHE A 22 -6.23 -14.47 2.10
C PHE A 22 -5.72 -13.37 3.04
N ASP A 23 -6.47 -13.05 4.10
CA ASP A 23 -6.08 -12.02 5.07
C ASP A 23 -4.73 -12.37 5.74
N VAL A 24 -4.60 -13.62 6.20
CA VAL A 24 -3.35 -14.12 6.80
C VAL A 24 -2.20 -14.05 5.79
N PHE A 25 -2.44 -14.39 4.53
CA PHE A 25 -1.45 -14.31 3.46
C PHE A 25 -0.99 -12.87 3.20
N VAL A 26 -1.93 -11.91 3.18
CA VAL A 26 -1.62 -10.48 2.99
C VAL A 26 -0.78 -9.95 4.16
N VAL A 27 -1.16 -10.24 5.40
CA VAL A 27 -0.36 -9.84 6.60
C VAL A 27 1.05 -10.40 6.53
N LEU A 28 1.20 -11.70 6.22
CA LEU A 28 2.51 -12.35 6.10
C LEU A 28 3.37 -11.69 5.02
N THR A 29 2.75 -11.37 3.87
CA THR A 29 3.44 -10.72 2.76
C THR A 29 3.88 -9.31 3.15
N LEU A 30 2.99 -8.49 3.70
CA LEU A 30 3.30 -7.12 4.14
C LEU A 30 4.37 -7.10 5.23
N ALA A 31 4.30 -8.02 6.19
CA ALA A 31 5.31 -8.15 7.24
C ALA A 31 6.69 -8.49 6.65
N THR A 32 6.73 -9.43 5.70
CA THR A 32 7.98 -9.83 5.01
C THR A 32 8.58 -8.67 4.23
N VAL A 33 7.76 -7.93 3.48
CA VAL A 33 8.22 -6.75 2.73
C VAL A 33 8.67 -5.64 3.69
N GLY A 34 7.96 -5.42 4.81
CA GLY A 34 8.35 -4.45 5.83
C GLY A 34 9.72 -4.73 6.44
N ILE A 35 10.00 -5.99 6.77
CA ILE A 35 11.32 -6.42 7.26
C ILE A 35 12.40 -6.19 6.19
N PHE A 36 12.12 -6.57 4.95
CA PHE A 36 13.05 -6.38 3.83
C PHE A 36 13.39 -4.89 3.63
N LEU A 37 12.39 -4.00 3.67
CA LEU A 37 12.61 -2.56 3.57
C LEU A 37 13.39 -2.00 4.75
N MET A 38 13.19 -2.53 5.96
CA MET A 38 13.99 -2.14 7.12
C MET A 38 15.48 -2.41 6.89
N VAL A 39 15.82 -3.58 6.36
CA VAL A 39 17.21 -3.92 5.99
C VAL A 39 17.72 -3.02 4.85
N TRP A 40 16.87 -2.75 3.85
CA TRP A 40 17.22 -1.87 2.73
C TRP A 40 17.57 -0.45 3.19
N ILE A 41 16.78 0.13 4.11
CA ILE A 41 17.04 1.47 4.66
C ILE A 41 18.39 1.52 5.36
N VAL A 42 18.76 0.49 6.12
CA VAL A 42 20.07 0.40 6.77
C VAL A 42 21.19 0.36 5.72
N TYR A 43 20.99 -0.37 4.62
CA TYR A 43 21.93 -0.40 3.50
C TYR A 43 22.07 0.98 2.83
N GLU A 44 20.97 1.70 2.62
CA GLU A 44 21.02 3.07 2.09
C GLU A 44 21.76 4.03 3.02
N PHE A 45 21.54 3.94 4.34
CA PHE A 45 22.31 4.71 5.32
C PHE A 45 23.82 4.43 5.22
N TYR A 46 24.20 3.16 5.07
CA TYR A 46 25.60 2.78 4.90
C TYR A 46 26.20 3.42 3.64
N LEU A 47 25.49 3.34 2.51
CA LEU A 47 25.94 3.86 1.21
C LEU A 47 26.10 5.39 1.18
N VAL A 48 25.26 6.10 1.95
CA VAL A 48 25.34 7.56 2.09
C VAL A 48 26.50 7.97 2.98
N ILE A 49 26.79 7.22 4.05
CA ILE A 49 27.91 7.49 4.96
C ILE A 49 29.26 7.17 4.29
N THR A 50 29.34 6.15 3.43
CA THR A 50 30.57 5.82 2.68
C THR A 50 30.87 6.77 1.52
N GLY A 51 29.98 7.72 1.22
CA GLY A 51 30.22 8.80 0.25
C GLY A 51 30.06 8.39 -1.22
N GLU A 52 29.51 7.21 -1.52
CA GLU A 52 29.26 6.76 -2.90
C GLU A 52 28.08 7.48 -3.56
N LEU A 53 27.24 8.18 -2.77
CA LEU A 53 26.13 8.99 -3.24
C LEU A 53 26.23 10.43 -2.72
N PRO A 54 25.96 11.46 -3.56
CA PRO A 54 25.83 12.83 -3.06
C PRO A 54 24.71 12.91 -2.02
N LEU A 55 24.98 13.59 -0.90
CA LEU A 55 24.11 13.68 0.28
C LEU A 55 22.67 14.09 -0.05
N GLU A 56 22.50 14.93 -1.07
CA GLU A 56 21.20 15.40 -1.57
C GLU A 56 20.34 14.26 -2.12
N ARG A 57 20.93 13.38 -2.93
CA ARG A 57 20.23 12.20 -3.46
C ARG A 57 20.10 11.10 -2.43
N GLY A 58 21.14 10.89 -1.61
CA GLY A 58 21.14 9.90 -0.54
C GLY A 58 20.03 10.13 0.49
N GLY A 59 19.90 11.37 0.96
CA GLY A 59 18.84 11.77 1.90
C GLY A 59 17.44 11.61 1.32
N LEU A 60 17.24 12.00 0.06
CA LEU A 60 15.95 11.80 -0.64
C LEU A 60 15.60 10.31 -0.82
N SER A 61 16.58 9.45 -1.08
CA SER A 61 16.38 8.00 -1.22
C SER A 61 15.97 7.35 0.11
N ILE A 62 16.69 7.65 1.19
CA ILE A 62 16.41 7.15 2.54
C ILE A 62 15.03 7.61 3.01
N LEU A 63 14.74 8.91 2.89
CA LEU A 63 13.40 9.43 3.14
C LEU A 63 12.39 8.65 2.30
N GLY A 64 12.70 8.42 1.02
CA GLY A 64 11.95 7.61 0.07
C GLY A 64 11.46 6.31 0.69
N SER A 65 12.41 5.47 1.07
CA SER A 65 12.21 4.15 1.65
C SER A 65 11.50 4.17 3.00
N VAL A 66 11.82 5.12 3.90
CA VAL A 66 11.14 5.28 5.20
C VAL A 66 9.63 5.49 5.05
N LEU A 67 9.22 6.21 4.02
CA LEU A 67 7.80 6.50 3.78
C LEU A 67 7.06 5.35 3.09
N ILE A 68 7.78 4.47 2.36
CA ILE A 68 7.23 3.18 1.94
C ILE A 68 7.03 2.28 3.17
N LEU A 69 7.97 2.30 4.13
CA LEU A 69 7.82 1.59 5.39
C LEU A 69 6.61 2.09 6.19
N TYR A 70 6.39 3.40 6.24
CA TYR A 70 5.18 4.00 6.82
C TYR A 70 3.91 3.46 6.15
N ALA A 71 3.86 3.49 4.82
CA ALA A 71 2.74 2.95 4.04
C ALA A 71 2.45 1.48 4.39
N ILE A 72 3.47 0.62 4.39
CA ILE A 72 3.31 -0.79 4.75
C ILE A 72 2.82 -0.96 6.19
N SER A 73 3.34 -0.16 7.12
CA SER A 73 2.89 -0.19 8.52
C SER A 73 1.42 0.19 8.66
N GLU A 74 0.94 1.19 7.91
CA GLU A 74 -0.47 1.62 7.91
C GLU A 74 -1.37 0.51 7.35
N LEU A 75 -0.97 -0.08 6.22
CA LEU A 75 -1.69 -1.19 5.59
C LEU A 75 -1.75 -2.42 6.50
N LEU A 76 -0.62 -2.79 7.12
CA LEU A 76 -0.53 -3.94 8.01
C LEU A 76 -1.36 -3.73 9.28
N SER A 77 -1.43 -2.50 9.80
CA SER A 77 -2.29 -2.16 10.94
C SER A 77 -3.78 -2.34 10.60
N GLU A 78 -4.22 -1.89 9.42
CA GLU A 78 -5.59 -2.09 8.95
C GLU A 78 -5.90 -3.58 8.66
N GLU A 79 -4.96 -4.33 8.11
CA GLU A 79 -5.14 -5.77 7.86
C GLU A 79 -5.22 -6.59 9.17
N ILE A 80 -4.41 -6.24 10.18
CA ILE A 80 -4.50 -6.86 11.51
C ILE A 80 -5.84 -6.53 12.17
N LYS A 81 -6.34 -5.30 11.99
CA LYS A 81 -7.65 -4.87 12.49
C LYS A 81 -8.79 -5.58 11.76
N HIS A 82 -8.65 -5.87 10.46
CA HIS A 82 -9.55 -6.72 9.70
C HIS A 82 -9.64 -8.13 10.31
N ILE A 83 -8.50 -8.77 10.54
CA ILE A 83 -8.44 -10.12 11.14
C ILE A 83 -9.04 -10.15 12.56
N LYS A 84 -8.96 -9.04 13.32
CA LYS A 84 -9.58 -8.90 14.65
C LYS A 84 -11.11 -8.67 14.62
N GLY A 85 -11.74 -8.67 13.45
CA GLY A 85 -13.19 -8.53 13.28
C GLY A 85 -13.65 -7.18 12.71
N GLY A 86 -12.74 -6.34 12.24
CA GLY A 86 -13.07 -5.20 11.37
C GLY A 86 -13.33 -5.63 9.93
N THR A 87 -13.76 -4.72 9.05
CA THR A 87 -13.78 -4.89 7.58
C THR A 87 -12.53 -4.24 6.98
N VAL A 88 -11.89 -4.82 5.94
CA VAL A 88 -10.74 -4.17 5.28
C VAL A 88 -11.26 -2.88 4.70
N SER A 89 -10.80 -1.75 5.23
CA SER A 89 -11.14 -0.48 4.63
C SER A 89 -10.28 -0.32 3.38
N ILE A 90 -10.82 -0.76 2.24
CA ILE A 90 -10.23 -0.56 0.90
C ILE A 90 -9.86 0.93 0.71
N LYS A 91 -10.62 1.83 1.36
CA LYS A 91 -10.32 3.25 1.48
C LYS A 91 -8.95 3.54 2.08
N ALA A 92 -8.54 2.88 3.16
CA ALA A 92 -7.22 3.07 3.76
C ALA A 92 -6.11 2.58 2.82
N PHE A 93 -6.31 1.45 2.15
CA PHE A 93 -5.35 0.94 1.18
C PHE A 93 -5.11 1.90 0.02
N VAL A 94 -6.20 2.37 -0.60
CA VAL A 94 -6.11 3.34 -1.71
C VAL A 94 -5.58 4.69 -1.21
N GLY A 95 -5.90 5.12 0.00
CA GLY A 95 -5.38 6.36 0.60
C GLY A 95 -3.86 6.34 0.76
N VAL A 96 -3.30 5.22 1.21
CA VAL A 96 -1.84 5.03 1.33
C VAL A 96 -1.17 5.03 -0.04
N ALA A 97 -1.75 4.33 -1.02
CA ALA A 97 -1.24 4.34 -2.41
C ALA A 97 -1.27 5.75 -3.03
N LEU A 98 -2.35 6.50 -2.79
CA LEU A 98 -2.48 7.88 -3.24
C LEU A 98 -1.40 8.78 -2.61
N ALA A 99 -1.20 8.69 -1.30
CA ALA A 99 -0.17 9.45 -0.57
C ALA A 99 1.25 9.17 -1.08
N ALA A 100 1.57 7.90 -1.37
CA ALA A 100 2.86 7.50 -1.92
C ALA A 100 3.08 8.06 -3.34
N VAL A 101 2.06 8.07 -4.20
CA VAL A 101 2.16 8.60 -5.57
C VAL A 101 2.27 10.13 -5.56
N ILE A 102 1.48 10.83 -4.74
CA ILE A 102 1.58 12.29 -4.56
C ILE A 102 3.02 12.66 -4.18
N ARG A 103 3.60 11.94 -3.23
CA ARG A 103 4.96 12.18 -2.80
C ARG A 103 5.99 11.98 -3.91
N LYS A 104 5.85 10.93 -4.73
CA LYS A 104 6.76 10.66 -5.85
C LYS A 104 6.66 11.76 -6.92
N VAL A 105 5.45 12.27 -7.16
CA VAL A 105 5.20 13.43 -8.03
C VAL A 105 5.89 14.69 -7.48
N LEU A 106 5.84 14.93 -6.17
CA LEU A 106 6.50 16.09 -5.54
C LEU A 106 8.03 16.03 -5.67
N ILE A 107 8.65 14.88 -5.38
CA ILE A 107 10.11 14.70 -5.47
C ILE A 107 10.58 14.88 -6.91
N ILE A 108 9.87 14.31 -7.87
CA ILE A 108 10.29 14.35 -9.27
C ILE A 108 10.04 15.69 -9.94
N SER A 109 9.02 16.44 -9.49
CA SER A 109 8.76 17.82 -9.92
C SER A 109 9.90 18.77 -9.55
N LEU A 110 10.66 18.44 -8.50
CA LEU A 110 11.81 19.22 -8.05
C LEU A 110 13.09 18.97 -8.88
N SER A 111 13.14 17.92 -9.69
CA SER A 111 14.24 17.60 -10.60
C SER A 111 13.79 17.74 -12.06
N PRO A 112 14.00 18.90 -12.71
CA PRO A 112 13.47 19.21 -14.05
C PRO A 112 14.03 18.35 -15.19
N GLU A 113 14.91 17.38 -14.90
CA GLU A 113 15.57 16.53 -15.89
C GLU A 113 14.68 15.37 -16.40
N LYS A 114 13.51 15.12 -15.78
CA LYS A 114 12.65 13.96 -16.07
C LYS A 114 11.18 14.27 -16.37
N VAL A 115 10.94 15.20 -17.29
CA VAL A 115 9.60 15.64 -17.72
C VAL A 115 8.70 14.46 -18.15
N MET A 116 9.26 13.45 -18.81
CA MET A 116 8.50 12.27 -19.25
C MET A 116 7.99 11.41 -18.08
N GLU A 117 8.82 11.20 -17.04
CA GLU A 117 8.40 10.46 -15.83
C GLU A 117 7.32 11.23 -15.06
N LEU A 118 7.36 12.57 -15.07
CA LEU A 118 6.35 13.44 -14.45
C LEU A 118 4.95 13.23 -15.06
N ILE A 119 4.88 13.17 -16.39
CA ILE A 119 3.62 13.00 -17.12
C ILE A 119 3.02 11.63 -16.79
N THR A 120 3.83 10.56 -16.82
CA THR A 120 3.37 9.21 -16.47
C THR A 120 2.86 9.14 -15.03
N LEU A 121 3.58 9.74 -14.08
CA LEU A 121 3.17 9.77 -12.68
C LEU A 121 1.89 10.59 -12.45
N SER A 122 1.69 11.67 -13.20
CA SER A 122 0.47 12.48 -13.14
C SER A 122 -0.76 11.69 -13.64
N VAL A 123 -0.61 10.90 -14.69
CA VAL A 123 -1.68 10.02 -15.20
C VAL A 123 -2.05 8.95 -14.17
N VAL A 124 -1.05 8.31 -13.56
CA VAL A 124 -1.26 7.31 -12.50
C VAL A 124 -1.94 7.92 -11.28
N LEU A 125 -1.52 9.13 -10.87
CA LEU A 125 -2.13 9.86 -9.76
C LEU A 125 -3.60 10.16 -10.02
N PHE A 126 -3.92 10.60 -11.24
CA PHE A 126 -5.29 10.92 -11.64
C PHE A 126 -6.18 9.67 -11.65
N ALA A 127 -5.68 8.54 -12.15
CA ALA A 127 -6.39 7.26 -12.14
C ALA A 127 -6.68 6.75 -10.72
N LEU A 128 -5.68 6.83 -9.82
CA LEU A 128 -5.86 6.44 -8.41
C LEU A 128 -6.83 7.37 -7.68
N GLY A 129 -6.79 8.68 -7.96
CA GLY A 129 -7.76 9.63 -7.42
C GLY A 129 -9.19 9.32 -7.86
N LEU A 130 -9.38 8.92 -9.12
CA LEU A 130 -10.67 8.45 -9.64
C LEU A 130 -11.17 7.21 -8.91
N VAL A 131 -10.30 6.20 -8.71
CA VAL A 131 -10.65 4.98 -7.96
C VAL A 131 -11.04 5.31 -6.53
N TYR A 132 -10.27 6.17 -5.85
CA TYR A 132 -10.58 6.63 -4.49
C TYR A 132 -11.95 7.32 -4.41
N TRP A 133 -12.26 8.19 -5.38
CA TRP A 133 -13.54 8.89 -5.43
C TRP A 133 -14.73 7.94 -5.64
N ILE A 134 -14.57 6.92 -6.51
CA ILE A 134 -15.60 5.90 -6.75
C ILE A 134 -15.86 5.10 -5.47
N ILE A 135 -14.80 4.64 -4.79
CA ILE A 135 -14.94 3.88 -3.53
C ILE A 135 -15.66 4.72 -2.47
N HIS A 136 -15.28 5.98 -2.32
CA HIS A 136 -15.92 6.89 -1.36
C HIS A 136 -17.42 7.06 -1.65
N LYS A 137 -17.79 7.19 -2.93
CA LYS A 137 -19.20 7.36 -3.34
C LYS A 137 -20.04 6.10 -3.12
N VAL A 138 -19.46 4.92 -3.31
CA VAL A 138 -20.16 3.64 -3.09
C VAL A 138 -20.36 3.38 -1.59
N GLU A 139 -19.36 3.70 -0.78
CA GLU A 139 -19.41 3.48 0.67
C GLU A 139 -20.30 4.50 1.41
N SER A 140 -20.49 5.73 0.87
CA SER A 140 -21.41 6.72 1.43
C SER A 140 -22.88 6.50 1.06
N SER A 141 -23.19 5.51 0.22
CA SER A 141 -24.55 5.19 -0.23
C SER A 141 -25.14 3.96 0.47
N SER A 142 -24.43 3.40 1.46
CA SER A 142 -24.89 2.28 2.30
C SER A 142 -25.12 2.72 3.75
#